data_AF-A0A521T868-F1
#
_entry.id   AF-A0A521T868-F1
#
_cell.length_a   1.000
_cell.length_b   1.000
_cell.length_c   1.000
_cell.angle_alpha   90.00
_cell.angle_beta   90.00
_cell.angle_gamma   90.00
#
_symmetry.space_group_name_H-M   'P 1'
#
loop_
_entity.id
_entity.type
_entity.pdbx_description
1 polymer ?
#
loop_
_entity_poly.entity_id
_entity_poly.type
_entity_poly.pdbx_seq_one_letter_code
_entity_poly.pdbx_strand_id
1 'polypeptide(L)'
;MHIHRTIAAGLTLALAGSISTIPVAARQTQSPALAKELVAALAAKKLDCVLAKDPDVAGQYVAALHLPGLQLLVVSAKFADPAGMDYRIFSSDCMGGYADLNAAVTATDRVVISDLGADGLVAVPKKDAPRDGITRGGKEMKFDGDTKALKAAKMSIQDFEKSFGEAETTYSAYLRLLIARLKG
;
A
#
# COMPACT_ATOMS: atom_id res chain seq x y z
N MET A 1 32.76 -60.61 -9.96
CA MET A 1 31.35 -60.29 -9.69
C MET A 1 31.09 -60.53 -8.20
N HIS A 2 31.38 -59.55 -7.35
CA HIS A 2 31.24 -59.69 -5.89
C HIS A 2 30.52 -58.48 -5.30
N ILE A 3 29.55 -58.82 -4.46
CA ILE A 3 28.54 -57.98 -3.84
C ILE A 3 29.07 -57.65 -2.44
N HIS A 4 29.07 -56.38 -2.05
CA HIS A 4 29.33 -56.00 -0.66
C HIS A 4 28.11 -55.25 -0.07
N ARG A 5 27.37 -55.98 0.77
CA ARG A 5 26.66 -55.46 1.96
C ARG A 5 27.78 -55.21 3.02
N THR A 6 27.77 -54.26 3.95
CA THR A 6 26.77 -53.99 5.02
C THR A 6 27.25 -52.77 5.86
N ILE A 7 26.36 -51.78 6.05
CA ILE A 7 25.90 -51.07 7.29
C ILE A 7 26.88 -50.52 8.39
N ALA A 8 26.68 -49.20 8.65
CA ALA A 8 26.63 -48.39 9.90
C ALA A 8 27.88 -47.82 10.61
N ALA A 9 27.86 -46.49 10.79
CA ALA A 9 27.94 -45.72 12.05
C ALA A 9 28.06 -44.22 11.66
N GLY A 10 27.11 -43.33 11.93
CA GLY A 10 26.80 -42.80 13.26
C GLY A 10 27.46 -41.42 13.41
N LEU A 11 26.85 -40.35 12.89
CA LEU A 11 27.27 -38.97 13.16
C LEU A 11 26.05 -38.10 13.51
N THR A 12 25.91 -37.85 14.80
CA THR A 12 24.95 -36.91 15.38
C THR A 12 25.38 -35.48 15.03
N LEU A 13 24.63 -34.81 14.16
CA LEU A 13 24.81 -33.39 13.86
C LEU A 13 23.86 -32.56 14.74
N ALA A 14 24.42 -31.86 15.72
CA ALA A 14 23.70 -30.91 16.54
C ALA A 14 23.25 -29.71 15.68
N LEU A 15 21.94 -29.55 15.48
CA LEU A 15 21.36 -28.44 14.73
C LEU A 15 21.27 -27.21 15.64
N ALA A 16 22.35 -26.43 15.71
CA ALA A 16 22.33 -25.10 16.31
C ALA A 16 21.47 -24.18 15.42
N GLY A 17 20.24 -23.91 15.85
CA GLY A 17 19.34 -22.97 15.19
C GLY A 17 19.86 -21.53 15.33
N SER A 18 20.61 -21.07 14.33
CA SER A 18 20.91 -19.65 14.17
C SER A 18 19.63 -18.92 13.76
N ILE A 19 19.07 -18.15 14.68
CA ILE A 19 18.00 -17.20 14.38
C ILE A 19 18.66 -16.11 13.51
N SER A 20 18.59 -16.26 12.18
CA SER A 20 19.00 -15.21 11.26
C SER A 20 18.08 -14.01 11.47
N THR A 21 18.57 -13.00 12.18
CA THR A 21 17.99 -11.67 12.16
C THR A 21 18.09 -11.17 10.73
N ILE A 22 16.97 -11.19 10.00
CA ILE A 22 16.90 -10.61 8.67
C ILE A 22 17.24 -9.12 8.84
N PRO A 23 18.32 -8.61 8.24
CA PRO A 23 18.61 -7.20 8.30
C PRO A 23 17.42 -6.46 7.65
N VAL A 24 16.91 -5.44 8.34
CA VAL A 24 15.96 -4.45 7.79
C VAL A 24 16.71 -3.58 6.77
N ALA A 25 17.40 -4.21 5.83
CA ALA A 25 18.03 -3.54 4.70
C ALA A 25 16.96 -3.35 3.65
N ALA A 26 16.56 -2.08 3.44
CA ALA A 26 15.77 -1.60 2.32
C ALA A 26 14.68 -2.56 1.84
N ARG A 27 13.52 -2.57 2.50
CA ARG A 27 12.30 -3.03 1.83
C ARG A 27 12.24 -2.28 0.51
N GLN A 28 12.39 -2.98 -0.61
CA GLN A 28 12.30 -2.38 -1.95
C GLN A 28 10.98 -1.61 -1.99
N THR A 29 11.07 -0.28 -2.16
CA THR A 29 9.87 0.55 -2.34
C THR A 29 9.26 0.16 -3.68
N GLN A 30 7.98 -0.24 -3.65
CA GLN A 30 7.30 -0.82 -4.80
C GLN A 30 6.28 0.14 -5.38
N SER A 31 5.79 1.08 -4.57
CA SER A 31 4.79 2.03 -4.99
C SER A 31 5.21 2.86 -6.21
N PRO A 32 6.50 3.22 -6.46
CA PRO A 32 6.81 4.04 -7.63
C PRO A 32 6.58 3.35 -8.97
N ALA A 33 6.88 2.05 -9.06
CA ALA A 33 6.63 1.28 -10.26
C ALA A 33 5.12 1.03 -10.45
N LEU A 34 4.42 0.72 -9.35
CA LEU A 34 2.99 0.43 -9.35
C LEU A 34 2.15 1.67 -9.64
N ALA A 35 2.51 2.85 -9.11
CA ALA A 35 1.79 4.10 -9.35
C ALA A 35 1.84 4.47 -10.83
N LYS A 36 3.03 4.39 -11.45
CA LYS A 36 3.22 4.59 -12.90
C LYS A 36 2.40 3.60 -13.73
N GLU A 37 2.38 2.32 -13.33
CA GLU A 37 1.57 1.30 -14.01
C GLU A 37 0.08 1.61 -13.90
N LEU A 38 -0.41 2.00 -12.71
CA LEU A 38 -1.81 2.37 -12.51
C LEU A 38 -2.21 3.59 -13.34
N VAL A 39 -1.40 4.66 -13.32
CA VAL A 39 -1.64 5.87 -14.11
C VAL A 39 -1.66 5.55 -15.60
N ALA A 40 -0.74 4.71 -16.09
CA ALA A 40 -0.74 4.26 -17.48
C ALA A 40 -1.99 3.45 -17.84
N ALA A 41 -2.44 2.55 -16.95
CA ALA A 41 -3.64 1.75 -17.16
C ALA A 41 -4.92 2.60 -17.18
N LEU A 42 -5.01 3.61 -16.31
CA LEU A 42 -6.08 4.61 -16.27
C LEU A 42 -6.10 5.42 -17.58
N ALA A 43 -4.96 5.95 -17.99
CA ALA A 43 -4.84 6.71 -19.24
C ALA A 43 -5.22 5.89 -20.47
N ALA A 44 -4.79 4.63 -20.56
CA ALA A 44 -5.12 3.72 -21.67
C ALA A 44 -6.64 3.49 -21.80
N LYS A 45 -7.37 3.56 -20.70
CA LYS A 45 -8.84 3.41 -20.66
C LYS A 45 -9.59 4.73 -20.63
N LYS A 46 -8.88 5.87 -20.63
CA LYS A 46 -9.45 7.22 -20.49
C LYS A 46 -10.30 7.36 -19.22
N LEU A 47 -9.81 6.79 -18.12
CA LEU A 47 -10.41 6.85 -16.80
C LEU A 47 -9.55 7.72 -15.90
N ASP A 48 -10.18 8.50 -15.03
CA ASP A 48 -9.49 9.23 -13.96
C ASP A 48 -9.70 8.57 -12.59
N CYS A 49 -10.58 7.58 -12.50
CA CYS A 49 -10.94 6.93 -11.26
C CYS A 49 -11.07 5.41 -11.46
N VAL A 50 -10.62 4.64 -10.47
CA VAL A 50 -10.87 3.19 -10.38
C VAL A 50 -11.31 2.81 -8.97
N LEU A 51 -12.32 1.94 -8.88
CA LEU A 51 -12.87 1.41 -7.65
C LEU A 51 -12.82 -0.12 -7.70
N ALA A 52 -12.39 -0.73 -6.60
CA ALA A 52 -12.26 -2.16 -6.48
C ALA A 52 -12.64 -2.65 -5.08
N LYS A 53 -13.08 -3.90 -5.02
CA LYS A 53 -13.32 -4.65 -3.79
C LYS A 53 -12.04 -5.35 -3.37
N ASP A 54 -11.71 -5.29 -2.08
CA ASP A 54 -10.64 -6.09 -1.50
C ASP A 54 -11.15 -7.54 -1.32
N PRO A 55 -10.54 -8.54 -1.99
CA PRO A 55 -10.97 -9.93 -1.88
C PRO A 55 -10.57 -10.57 -0.54
N ASP A 56 -9.54 -10.05 0.12
CA ASP A 56 -8.94 -10.64 1.32
C ASP A 56 -9.63 -10.14 2.60
N VAL A 57 -10.25 -8.96 2.54
CA VAL A 57 -10.92 -8.32 3.68
C VAL A 57 -12.40 -8.08 3.38
N ALA A 58 -13.27 -8.82 4.07
CA ALA A 58 -14.72 -8.70 3.87
C ALA A 58 -15.22 -7.26 4.12
N GLY A 59 -15.96 -6.74 3.13
CA GLY A 59 -16.56 -5.40 3.19
C GLY A 59 -15.58 -4.25 3.01
N GLN A 60 -14.31 -4.53 2.70
CA GLN A 60 -13.28 -3.54 2.43
C GLN A 60 -13.25 -3.20 0.94
N TYR A 61 -13.17 -1.91 0.66
CA TYR A 61 -13.08 -1.39 -0.71
C TYR A 61 -11.97 -0.37 -0.80
N VAL A 62 -11.45 -0.21 -2.01
CA VAL A 62 -10.37 0.71 -2.35
C VAL A 62 -10.75 1.47 -3.60
N ALA A 63 -10.58 2.78 -3.58
CA ALA A 63 -10.73 3.63 -4.75
C ALA A 63 -9.47 4.48 -4.93
N ALA A 64 -9.10 4.73 -6.18
CA ALA A 64 -8.10 5.73 -6.55
C ALA A 64 -8.70 6.76 -7.50
N LEU A 65 -8.40 8.03 -7.22
CA LEU A 65 -8.69 9.17 -8.06
C LEU A 65 -7.36 9.77 -8.53
N HIS A 66 -7.09 9.66 -9.82
CA HIS A 66 -5.97 10.30 -10.48
C HIS A 66 -6.36 11.71 -10.90
N LEU A 67 -5.59 12.70 -10.45
CA LEU A 67 -5.66 14.08 -10.89
C LEU A 67 -4.44 14.34 -11.78
N PRO A 68 -4.60 14.36 -13.12
CA PRO A 68 -3.48 14.41 -14.06
C PRO A 68 -2.50 15.56 -13.77
N GLY A 69 -1.21 15.22 -13.68
CA GLY A 69 -0.14 16.18 -13.42
C GLY A 69 -0.09 16.74 -12.00
N LEU A 70 -0.97 16.27 -11.10
CA LEU A 70 -1.03 16.74 -9.72
C LEU A 70 -0.77 15.63 -8.73
N GLN A 71 -1.63 14.60 -8.68
CA GLN A 71 -1.55 13.57 -7.64
C GLN A 71 -2.41 12.35 -7.94
N LEU A 72 -2.14 11.28 -7.20
CA LEU A 72 -2.99 10.12 -7.06
C LEU A 72 -3.52 10.07 -5.62
N LEU A 73 -4.84 10.17 -5.47
CA LEU A 73 -5.52 10.07 -4.19
C LEU A 73 -6.12 8.68 -4.05
N VAL A 74 -5.74 7.94 -3.01
CA VAL A 74 -6.26 6.59 -2.76
C VAL A 74 -6.97 6.54 -1.43
N VAL A 75 -8.20 6.05 -1.43
CA VAL A 75 -9.01 5.87 -0.23
C VAL A 75 -9.44 4.43 -0.08
N SER A 76 -9.44 3.96 1.15
CA SER A 76 -9.85 2.62 1.52
C SER A 76 -10.61 2.68 2.83
N ALA A 77 -11.75 1.99 2.91
CA ALA A 77 -12.52 1.84 4.14
C ALA A 77 -13.40 0.59 4.08
N LYS A 78 -13.75 0.02 5.23
CA LYS A 78 -14.89 -0.89 5.27
C LYS A 78 -16.17 -0.11 5.04
N PHE A 79 -17.05 -0.67 4.22
CA PHE A 79 -18.32 -0.04 3.86
C PHE A 79 -19.50 -0.87 4.36
N ALA A 80 -20.42 -0.22 5.05
CA ALA A 80 -21.53 -0.88 5.74
C ALA A 80 -22.57 -1.50 4.80
N ASP A 81 -22.66 -1.00 3.56
CA ASP A 81 -23.52 -1.54 2.51
C ASP A 81 -22.68 -2.13 1.36
N PRO A 82 -22.20 -3.39 1.49
CA PRO A 82 -21.48 -4.07 0.42
C PRO A 82 -22.25 -4.15 -0.90
N ALA A 83 -23.57 -4.31 -0.86
CA ALA A 83 -24.39 -4.45 -2.06
C ALA A 83 -24.42 -3.15 -2.86
N GLY A 84 -24.56 -2.00 -2.18
CA GLY A 84 -24.46 -0.68 -2.79
C GLY A 84 -23.09 -0.45 -3.45
N MET A 85 -22.01 -0.81 -2.76
CA MET A 85 -20.66 -0.65 -3.32
C MET A 85 -20.37 -1.60 -4.49
N ASP A 86 -20.83 -2.86 -4.40
CA ASP A 86 -20.74 -3.82 -5.51
C ASP A 86 -21.53 -3.32 -6.74
N TYR A 87 -22.69 -2.69 -6.54
CA TYR A 87 -23.46 -2.06 -7.62
C TYR A 87 -22.71 -0.88 -8.26
N ARG A 88 -22.03 -0.04 -7.47
CA ARG A 88 -21.19 1.04 -8.00
C ARG A 88 -20.03 0.51 -8.84
N ILE A 89 -19.38 -0.56 -8.39
CA ILE A 89 -18.33 -1.26 -9.17
C ILE A 89 -18.88 -1.79 -10.50
N PHE A 90 -20.07 -2.41 -10.47
CA PHE A 90 -20.73 -2.94 -11.66
C PHE A 90 -21.14 -1.83 -12.65
N SER A 91 -21.71 -0.74 -12.14
CA SER A 91 -22.16 0.40 -12.94
C SER A 91 -21.04 1.38 -13.32
N SER A 92 -19.79 1.07 -12.95
CA SER A 92 -18.61 1.92 -13.17
C SER A 92 -18.72 3.32 -12.54
N ASP A 93 -19.53 3.45 -11.48
CA ASP A 93 -19.67 4.67 -10.70
C ASP A 93 -18.54 4.80 -9.67
N CYS A 94 -17.33 5.02 -10.19
CA CYS A 94 -16.14 5.15 -9.36
C CYS A 94 -16.18 6.41 -8.49
N MET A 95 -16.65 7.54 -9.03
CA MET A 95 -16.67 8.81 -8.30
C MET A 95 -17.63 8.75 -7.10
N GLY A 96 -18.79 8.12 -7.25
CA GLY A 96 -19.70 7.87 -6.14
C GLY A 96 -19.08 6.97 -5.08
N GLY A 97 -18.40 5.89 -5.49
CA GLY A 97 -17.72 4.99 -4.55
C GLY A 97 -16.55 5.66 -3.82
N TYR A 98 -15.74 6.45 -4.53
CA TYR A 98 -14.68 7.26 -3.92
C TYR A 98 -15.25 8.24 -2.89
N ALA A 99 -16.33 8.96 -3.24
CA ALA A 99 -16.96 9.91 -2.33
C ALA A 99 -17.49 9.23 -1.06
N ASP A 100 -18.17 8.08 -1.21
CA ASP A 100 -18.66 7.28 -0.09
C ASP A 100 -17.53 6.80 0.84
N LEU A 101 -16.45 6.26 0.26
CA LEU A 101 -15.29 5.83 1.04
C LEU A 101 -14.58 6.99 1.72
N ASN A 102 -14.46 8.14 1.05
CA ASN A 102 -13.85 9.33 1.63
C ASN A 102 -14.71 9.93 2.76
N ALA A 103 -16.04 9.83 2.66
CA ALA A 103 -17.00 10.27 3.67
C ALA A 103 -17.12 9.31 4.87
N ALA A 104 -16.54 8.11 4.80
CA ALA A 104 -16.55 7.11 5.88
C ALA A 104 -15.66 7.49 7.08
N VAL A 105 -15.82 8.71 7.60
CA VAL A 105 -14.94 9.29 8.64
C VAL A 105 -15.03 8.59 9.98
N THR A 106 -16.12 7.87 10.24
CA THR A 106 -16.33 7.05 11.44
C THR A 106 -15.69 5.67 11.33
N ALA A 107 -15.27 5.24 10.13
CA ALA A 107 -14.58 3.98 9.93
C ALA A 107 -13.14 4.09 10.48
N THR A 108 -12.86 3.36 11.55
CA THR A 108 -11.55 3.39 12.23
C THR A 108 -10.42 2.80 11.37
N ASP A 109 -10.78 1.98 10.39
CA ASP A 109 -9.90 1.38 9.40
C ASP A 109 -9.79 2.20 8.10
N ARG A 110 -10.40 3.39 8.04
CA ARG A 110 -10.25 4.27 6.89
C ARG A 110 -8.79 4.68 6.72
N VAL A 111 -8.29 4.47 5.51
CA VAL A 111 -6.98 4.88 5.04
C VAL A 111 -7.16 5.84 3.87
N VAL A 112 -6.50 6.99 3.92
CA VAL A 112 -6.38 7.93 2.80
C VAL A 112 -4.89 8.10 2.50
N ILE A 113 -4.50 7.98 1.25
CA ILE A 113 -3.12 8.17 0.79
C ILE A 113 -3.12 9.29 -0.25
N SER A 114 -2.21 10.23 -0.07
CA SER A 114 -1.93 11.29 -1.02
C SER A 114 -0.54 11.05 -1.60
N ASP A 115 -0.49 10.62 -2.85
CA ASP A 115 0.73 10.45 -3.65
C ASP A 115 0.82 11.67 -4.59
N LEU A 116 1.54 12.69 -4.15
CA LEU A 116 1.64 13.94 -4.88
C LEU A 116 2.69 13.80 -5.98
N GLY A 117 2.25 13.89 -7.23
CA GLY A 117 3.05 13.54 -8.41
C GLY A 117 2.58 12.25 -9.08
N ALA A 118 1.77 11.44 -8.39
CA ALA A 118 1.31 10.13 -8.87
C ALA A 118 2.48 9.21 -9.27
N ASP A 119 3.57 9.26 -8.50
CA ASP A 119 4.85 8.61 -8.79
C ASP A 119 5.37 7.73 -7.64
N GLY A 120 4.51 7.43 -6.66
CA GLY A 120 4.80 6.57 -5.51
C GLY A 120 5.27 7.35 -4.29
N LEU A 121 5.20 6.73 -3.11
CA LEU A 121 5.58 7.41 -1.87
C LEU A 121 7.10 7.58 -1.76
N VAL A 122 7.50 8.77 -1.32
CA VAL A 122 8.89 9.10 -1.01
C VAL A 122 9.01 9.51 0.46
N ALA A 123 9.79 8.76 1.24
CA ALA A 123 9.95 9.04 2.69
C ALA A 123 10.52 10.43 2.96
N VAL A 124 11.55 10.81 2.21
CA VAL A 124 12.25 12.09 2.34
C VAL A 124 12.39 12.69 0.94
N PRO A 125 11.42 13.51 0.50
CA PRO A 125 11.45 14.12 -0.81
C PRO A 125 12.52 15.21 -0.91
N LYS A 126 12.94 15.52 -2.14
CA LYS A 126 13.84 16.65 -2.40
C LYS A 126 13.18 17.97 -1.98
N LYS A 127 13.97 19.00 -1.68
CA LYS A 127 13.52 20.27 -1.08
C LYS A 127 12.22 20.84 -1.68
N ASP A 128 12.07 20.81 -2.99
CA ASP A 128 10.92 21.40 -3.72
C ASP A 128 9.95 20.38 -4.31
N ALA A 129 10.16 19.08 -4.07
CA ALA A 129 9.23 18.05 -4.53
C ALA A 129 7.92 18.09 -3.70
N PRO A 130 6.78 17.68 -4.25
CA PRO A 130 5.58 17.49 -3.46
C PRO A 130 5.79 16.50 -2.30
N ARG A 131 4.96 16.59 -1.26
CA ARG A 131 5.06 15.77 -0.04
C ARG A 131 3.91 14.77 0.04
N ASP A 132 4.26 13.50 0.02
CA ASP A 132 3.27 12.44 0.15
C ASP A 132 2.77 12.32 1.59
N GLY A 133 1.67 11.60 1.77
CA GLY A 133 1.14 11.36 3.09
C GLY A 133 0.14 10.23 3.16
N ILE A 134 -0.12 9.81 4.39
CA ILE A 134 -1.14 8.82 4.70
C ILE A 134 -1.91 9.26 5.95
N THR A 135 -3.23 9.13 5.89
CA THR A 135 -4.12 9.29 7.03
C THR A 135 -4.69 7.94 7.41
N ARG A 136 -4.52 7.51 8.66
CA ARG A 136 -5.11 6.29 9.22
C ARG A 136 -5.87 6.61 10.49
N GLY A 137 -7.15 6.20 10.57
CA GLY A 137 -7.97 6.45 11.76
C GLY A 137 -8.01 7.94 12.16
N GLY A 138 -8.03 8.83 11.16
CA GLY A 138 -8.03 10.29 11.35
C GLY A 138 -6.69 10.93 11.71
N LYS A 139 -5.59 10.16 11.81
CA LYS A 139 -4.25 10.69 12.06
C LYS A 139 -3.45 10.74 10.76
N GLU A 140 -3.05 11.95 10.36
CA GLU A 140 -2.20 12.18 9.20
C GLU A 140 -0.72 12.02 9.56
N MET A 141 0.02 11.35 8.68
CA MET A 141 1.47 11.35 8.64
C MET A 141 1.92 11.86 7.27
N LYS A 142 2.77 12.88 7.28
CA LYS A 142 3.42 13.41 6.09
C LYS A 142 4.79 12.80 5.93
N PHE A 143 5.16 12.48 4.71
CA PHE A 143 6.47 12.00 4.33
C PHE A 143 7.27 13.16 3.75
N ASP A 144 7.67 14.09 4.63
CA ASP A 144 8.41 15.29 4.25
C ASP A 144 9.85 15.33 4.76
N GLY A 145 10.24 14.34 5.58
CA GLY A 145 11.55 14.27 6.22
C GLY A 145 11.85 15.47 7.14
N ASP A 146 10.85 16.26 7.52
CA ASP A 146 11.06 17.44 8.37
C ASP A 146 11.35 17.00 9.81
N THR A 147 12.63 17.04 10.16
CA THR A 147 13.11 16.73 11.52
C THR A 147 12.46 17.59 12.61
N LYS A 148 12.01 18.83 12.29
CA LYS A 148 11.26 19.67 13.24
C LYS A 148 9.86 19.13 13.46
N ALA A 149 9.18 18.70 12.39
CA ALA A 149 7.87 18.07 12.48
C ALA A 149 7.94 16.76 13.28
N LEU A 150 8.94 15.91 13.03
CA LEU A 150 9.17 14.69 13.81
C LEU A 150 9.38 14.99 15.29
N LYS A 151 10.21 16.00 15.62
CA LYS A 151 10.42 16.43 17.01
C LYS A 151 9.13 16.95 17.66
N ALA A 152 8.34 17.76 16.95
CA ALA A 152 7.06 18.28 17.45
C ALA A 152 6.05 17.15 17.71
N ALA A 153 6.04 16.13 16.85
CA ALA A 153 5.22 14.92 16.99
C ALA A 153 5.77 13.92 18.03
N LYS A 154 6.94 14.21 18.64
CA LYS A 154 7.67 13.28 19.53
C LYS A 154 7.94 11.92 18.88
N MET A 155 8.17 11.92 17.57
CA MET A 155 8.42 10.74 16.76
C MET A 155 9.92 10.50 16.61
N SER A 156 10.36 9.27 16.87
CA SER A 156 11.74 8.86 16.58
C SER A 156 11.94 8.61 15.08
N ILE A 157 13.18 8.65 14.60
CA ILE A 157 13.51 8.29 13.21
C ILE A 157 13.08 6.84 12.91
N GLN A 158 13.28 5.94 13.87
CA GLN A 158 12.88 4.53 13.73
C GLN A 158 11.36 4.36 13.59
N ASP A 159 10.57 5.11 14.37
CA ASP A 159 9.10 5.09 14.28
C ASP A 159 8.63 5.68 12.95
N PHE A 160 9.30 6.73 12.46
CA PHE A 160 9.04 7.31 11.15
C PHE A 160 9.31 6.31 10.01
N GLU A 161 10.49 5.70 9.98
CA GLU A 161 10.87 4.70 8.99
C GLU A 161 9.91 3.49 9.00
N LYS A 162 9.51 3.05 10.19
CA LYS A 162 8.51 1.99 10.36
C LYS A 162 7.17 2.41 9.75
N SER A 163 6.70 3.61 10.08
CA SER A 163 5.41 4.13 9.59
C SER A 163 5.40 4.31 8.07
N PHE A 164 6.51 4.76 7.49
CA PHE A 164 6.71 4.81 6.05
C PHE A 164 6.69 3.40 5.43
N GLY A 165 7.43 2.44 6.00
CA GLY A 165 7.43 1.06 5.50
C GLY A 165 6.05 0.39 5.54
N GLU A 166 5.25 0.69 6.56
CA GLU A 166 3.85 0.26 6.65
C GLU A 166 2.99 0.95 5.59
N ALA A 167 3.17 2.25 5.35
CA ALA A 167 2.49 2.99 4.28
C ALA A 167 2.83 2.45 2.88
N GLU A 168 4.10 2.20 2.60
CA GLU A 168 4.56 1.57 1.36
C GLU A 168 3.91 0.22 1.13
N THR A 169 3.82 -0.61 2.17
CA THR A 169 3.19 -1.93 2.10
C THR A 169 1.69 -1.81 1.81
N THR A 170 0.98 -0.96 2.56
CA THR A 170 -0.45 -0.71 2.35
C THR A 170 -0.72 -0.17 0.94
N TYR A 171 0.01 0.87 0.53
CA TYR A 171 -0.21 1.52 -0.75
C TYR A 171 0.08 0.59 -1.91
N SER A 172 1.19 -0.15 -1.86
CA SER A 172 1.54 -1.12 -2.89
C SER A 172 0.52 -2.25 -3.01
N ALA A 173 -0.15 -2.65 -1.92
CA ALA A 173 -1.26 -3.61 -1.98
C ALA A 173 -2.47 -3.03 -2.71
N TYR A 174 -2.86 -1.79 -2.37
CA TYR A 174 -3.97 -1.08 -3.01
C TYR A 174 -3.71 -0.84 -4.50
N LEU A 175 -2.52 -0.40 -4.88
CA LEU A 175 -2.18 -0.20 -6.28
C LEU A 175 -2.29 -1.50 -7.09
N ARG A 176 -1.80 -2.63 -6.57
CA ARG A 176 -1.94 -3.94 -7.24
C ARG A 176 -3.38 -4.34 -7.45
N LEU A 177 -4.21 -4.17 -6.41
CA LEU A 177 -5.63 -4.47 -6.46
C LEU A 177 -6.33 -3.66 -7.56
N LEU A 178 -6.06 -2.36 -7.61
CA LEU A 178 -6.66 -1.46 -8.59
C LEU A 178 -6.15 -1.74 -10.01
N ILE A 179 -4.86 -2.02 -10.18
CA ILE A 179 -4.29 -2.46 -11.46
C ILE A 179 -4.94 -3.75 -11.94
N ALA A 180 -5.12 -4.74 -11.06
CA ALA A 180 -5.79 -5.99 -11.38
C ALA A 180 -7.23 -5.75 -11.86
N ARG A 181 -7.96 -4.84 -11.19
CA ARG A 181 -9.32 -4.45 -11.59
C ARG A 181 -9.41 -3.84 -12.99
N LEU A 182 -8.38 -3.11 -13.41
CA LEU A 182 -8.32 -2.55 -14.77
C LEU A 182 -7.93 -3.60 -15.82
N LYS A 183 -7.21 -4.66 -15.44
CA LYS A 183 -6.80 -5.73 -16.37
C LYS A 183 -7.88 -6.78 -16.60
N GLY A 184 -8.76 -7.02 -15.64
CA GLY A 184 -9.95 -7.87 -15.76
C GLY A 184 -11.10 -7.16 -16.45
#